data_AF-A0A535WWM7-F1
#
_entry.id   AF-A0A535WWM7-F1
#
_cell.length_a   1.000
_cell.length_b   1.000
_cell.length_c   1.000
_cell.angle_alpha   90.00
_cell.angle_beta   90.00
_cell.angle_gamma   90.00
#
_symmetry.space_group_name_H-M   'P 1'
#
loop_
_entity.id
_entity.type
_entity.pdbx_description
1 polymer ?
#
loop_
_entity_poly.entity_id
_entity_poly.type
_entity_poly.pdbx_seq_one_letter_code
_entity_poly.pdbx_strand_id
1 'polypeptide(L)' 'MTKRYLISVEPIEPSGVVLTIAELPGLVIFGQTAEDALGWAREAIAFQLRDSPDFDQRPPLELILGRAS' A
#
# COMPACT_ATOMS: atom_id res chain seq x y z
N MET A 1 2.53 -3.07 -18.17
CA MET A 1 1.34 -3.63 -17.48
C MET A 1 1.10 -2.84 -16.20
N THR A 2 -0.15 -2.54 -15.83
CA THR A 2 -0.47 -1.91 -14.54
C THR A 2 -0.37 -2.94 -13.42
N LYS A 3 0.33 -2.63 -12.32
CA LYS A 3 0.32 -3.48 -11.11
C LYS A 3 -0.77 -2.98 -10.18
N ARG A 4 -1.73 -3.86 -9.88
CA ARG A 4 -2.84 -3.60 -8.95
C ARG A 4 -2.52 -4.27 -7.63
N TYR A 5 -2.74 -3.55 -6.54
CA TYR A 5 -2.59 -4.09 -5.18
C TYR A 5 -3.91 -3.95 -4.42
N LEU A 6 -4.34 -5.03 -3.78
CA LEU A 6 -5.49 -4.99 -2.89
C LEU A 6 -5.05 -4.49 -1.51
N ILE A 7 -5.62 -3.36 -1.08
CA ILE A 7 -5.34 -2.75 0.22
C ILE A 7 -6.53 -2.92 1.17
N SER A 8 -6.24 -3.10 2.44
CA SER A 8 -7.22 -2.96 3.53
C SER A 8 -6.77 -1.81 4.42
N VAL A 9 -7.72 -1.00 4.88
CA VAL A 9 -7.47 0.12 5.79
C VAL A 9 -8.37 -0.06 7.00
N GLU A 10 -7.77 -0.25 8.16
CA GLU A 10 -8.48 -0.49 9.42
C GLU A 10 -8.12 0.60 10.44
N PRO A 11 -9.08 1.09 11.24
CA PRO A 11 -8.78 2.06 12.29
C PRO A 11 -7.95 1.43 13.40
N ILE A 12 -7.05 2.21 14.01
CA ILE A 12 -6.30 1.83 15.21
C ILE A 12 -6.58 2.87 16.29
N GLU A 13 -7.13 2.42 17.42
CA GLU A 13 -7.37 3.29 18.56
C GLU A 13 -6.07 3.54 19.35
N PRO A 14 -5.88 4.72 19.97
CA PRO A 14 -6.82 5.85 20.07
C PRO A 14 -6.82 6.80 18.87
N SER A 15 -5.91 6.66 17.89
CA SER A 15 -5.86 7.53 16.72
C SER A 15 -5.05 6.90 15.60
N GLY A 16 -5.61 6.89 14.39
CA GLY A 16 -4.90 6.51 13.17
C GLY A 16 -5.52 5.32 12.45
N VAL A 17 -4.83 4.88 11.41
CA VAL A 17 -5.21 3.73 10.59
C VAL A 17 -4.00 2.86 10.32
N VAL A 18 -4.24 1.56 10.17
CA VAL A 18 -3.31 0.62 9.59
C VAL A 18 -3.75 0.32 8.16
N LEU A 19 -2.81 0.35 7.23
CA LEU A 19 -3.00 -0.11 5.87
C LEU A 19 -2.16 -1.36 5.66
N THR A 20 -2.80 -2.42 5.18
CA THR A 20 -2.16 -3.69 4.82
C THR A 20 -2.39 -3.99 3.34
N ILE A 21 -1.43 -4.63 2.69
CA ILE A 21 -1.52 -5.04 1.28
C ILE A 21 -1.52 -6.56 1.22
N ALA A 22 -2.55 -7.17 0.63
CA ALA A 22 -2.71 -8.62 0.66
C ALA A 22 -1.55 -9.37 -0.04
N GLU A 23 -1.06 -8.81 -1.13
CA GLU A 23 0.08 -9.34 -1.90
C GLU A 23 1.43 -9.08 -1.23
N LEU A 24 1.49 -8.19 -0.22
CA LEU A 24 2.70 -7.81 0.51
C LEU A 24 2.45 -7.91 2.02
N PRO A 25 2.26 -9.13 2.58
CA PRO A 25 1.86 -9.30 3.98
C PRO A 25 2.90 -8.80 5.00
N GLY A 26 4.15 -8.60 4.58
CA GLY A 26 5.20 -7.99 5.40
C GLY A 26 5.21 -6.46 5.38
N LEU A 27 4.39 -5.83 4.54
CA LEU A 27 4.29 -4.38 4.43
C LEU A 27 3.04 -3.88 5.15
N VAL A 28 3.26 -3.40 6.37
CA VAL A 28 2.25 -2.78 7.22
C VAL A 28 2.56 -1.30 7.34
N ILE A 29 1.59 -0.45 6.98
CA ILE A 29 1.74 0.99 6.97
C ILE A 29 0.84 1.59 8.04
N PHE A 30 1.39 2.50 8.84
CA PHE A 30 0.63 3.27 9.82
C PHE A 30 0.49 4.70 9.31
N GLY A 31 -0.71 5.27 9.46
CA GLY A 31 -0.94 6.67 9.13
C GLY A 31 -1.91 7.33 10.09
N GLN A 32 -1.83 8.66 10.18
CA GLN A 32 -2.80 9.44 10.97
C GLN A 32 -4.19 9.43 10.31
N THR A 33 -4.23 9.36 8.98
CA THR A 33 -5.45 9.27 8.17
C THR A 33 -5.28 8.20 7.09
N ALA A 34 -6.39 7.79 6.47
CA ALA A 34 -6.35 6.89 5.31
C ALA A 34 -5.53 7.47 4.15
N GLU A 35 -5.59 8.78 3.93
CA GLU A 35 -4.81 9.45 2.87
C GLU A 35 -3.31 9.45 3.16
N ASP A 36 -2.92 9.70 4.41
CA ASP A 36 -1.54 9.62 4.86
C ASP A 36 -0.99 8.20 4.68
N ALA A 37 -1.71 7.19 5.19
CA ALA A 37 -1.34 5.78 5.01
C ALA A 37 -1.25 5.38 3.52
N LEU A 38 -2.15 5.90 2.67
CA LEU A 38 -2.11 5.65 1.23
C LEU A 38 -0.88 6.27 0.56
N GLY A 39 -0.50 7.49 0.97
CA GLY A 39 0.73 8.15 0.54
C GLY A 39 1.96 7.31 0.87
N TRP A 40 2.08 6.91 2.14
CA TRP A 40 3.18 6.05 2.60
C TRP A 40 3.20 4.69 1.89
N ALA A 41 2.05 4.06 1.66
CA ALA A 41 1.96 2.79 0.93
C ALA A 41 2.50 2.91 -0.50
N ARG A 42 2.19 4.00 -1.21
CA ARG A 42 2.72 4.25 -2.56
C ARG A 42 4.24 4.37 -2.55
N GLU A 43 4.81 5.11 -1.60
CA GLU A 43 6.26 5.27 -1.49
C GLU A 43 6.95 3.96 -1.14
N ALA A 44 6.40 3.19 -0.20
CA ALA A 44 6.96 1.90 0.20
C ALA A 44 6.92 0.85 -0.93
N ILE A 45 5.82 0.78 -1.68
CA ILE A 45 5.74 -0.08 -2.87
C ILE A 45 6.74 0.37 -3.94
N ALA A 46 6.84 1.68 -4.19
CA ALA A 46 7.81 2.22 -5.15
C ALA A 46 9.26 1.92 -4.74
N PHE A 47 9.56 1.95 -3.44
CA PHE A 47 10.85 1.57 -2.89
C PHE A 47 11.14 0.08 -3.11
N GLN A 48 10.20 -0.82 -2.79
CA GLN A 48 10.40 -2.26 -3.06
C GLN A 48 10.54 -2.58 -4.55
N LEU A 49 9.85 -1.83 -5.43
CA LEU A 49 9.99 -2.00 -6.87
C LEU A 49 11.31 -1.46 -7.42
N ARG A 50 11.96 -0.49 -6.76
CA ARG A 50 13.32 -0.03 -7.12
C ARG A 50 14.36 -1.13 -7.02
N ASP A 51 14.19 -2.05 -6.08
CA ASP A 51 15.04 -3.23 -5.89
C ASP A 51 14.65 -4.41 -6.80
N SER A 52 13.61 -4.28 -7.64
CA SER A 52 13.16 -5.33 -8.54
C SER A 52 13.89 -5.25 -9.89
N PRO A 53 14.28 -6.39 -10.50
CA PRO A 53 14.89 -6.42 -11.84
C PRO A 53 13.96 -5.88 -12.95
N ASP A 54 12.67 -5.72 -12.67
CA ASP A 54 11.66 -5.13 -13.58
C ASP A 54 11.52 -3.59 -13.42
N PHE A 55 12.41 -2.93 -12.67
CA PHE A 55 12.28 -1.50 -12.33
C PHE A 55 12.23 -0.56 -13.55
N ASP A 56 12.91 -0.90 -14.66
CA ASP A 56 12.91 -0.12 -15.90
C ASP A 56 11.50 0.13 -16.47
N GLN A 57 10.51 -0.70 -16.09
CA GLN A 57 9.15 -0.57 -16.59
C GLN A 57 8.23 0.31 -15.74
N ARG A 58 8.67 0.77 -14.54
CA ARG A 58 7.88 1.49 -13.50
C ARG A 58 6.37 1.40 -13.76
N PRO A 59 5.79 0.20 -13.59
CA PRO A 59 4.42 -0.03 -14.00
C PRO A 59 3.50 0.91 -13.22
N PRO A 60 2.45 1.48 -13.84
CA PRO A 60 1.48 2.29 -13.12
C PRO A 60 0.93 1.48 -11.94
N LEU A 61 0.91 2.10 -10.76
CA LEU A 61 0.47 1.52 -9.50
C LEU A 61 -0.97 1.91 -9.23
N GLU A 62 -1.82 0.93 -9.00
CA GLU A 62 -3.22 1.13 -8.65
C GLU A 62 -3.51 0.43 -7.32
N LEU A 63 -3.95 1.20 -6.33
CA LEU A 63 -4.32 0.69 -5.01
C LEU A 63 -5.83 0.58 -4.95
N ILE A 64 -6.34 -0.62 -4.70
CA ILE A 64 -7.76 -0.94 -4.71
C ILE A 64 -8.20 -1.24 -3.29
N LEU A 65 -9.15 -0.46 -2.77
CA LEU A 65 -9.71 -0.70 -1.44
C LEU A 65 -10.52 -2.00 -1.44
N GLY A 66 -10.08 -2.98 -0.66
CA GLY A 66 -10.83 -4.19 -0.37
C GLY A 66 -12.04 -3.86 0.51
N ARG A 67 -13.17 -4.52 0.22
CA ARG A 67 -14.30 -4.52 1.15
C ARG A 67 -13.91 -5.38 2.36
N ALA A 68 -13.82 -4.77 3.54
CA ALA A 68 -13.91 -5.51 4.79
C ALA A 68 -15.27 -6.22 4.81
N SER A 69 -15.25 -7.55 4.97
CA SER A 69 -16.44 -8.38 5.13
C SER A 69 -16.85 -8.45 6.60
#